data_AF-A0A5C7Y253-F1
#
_entry.id   AF-A0A5C7Y253-F1
#
_cell.length_a   1.000
_cell.length_b   1.000
_cell.length_c   1.000
_cell.angle_alpha   90.00
_cell.angle_beta   90.00
_cell.angle_gamma   90.00
#
_symmetry.space_group_name_H-M   'P 1'
#
loop_
_entity.id
_entity.type
_entity.pdbx_description
1 polymer ?
#
loop_
_entity_poly.entity_id
_entity_poly.type
_entity_poly.pdbx_seq_one_letter_code
_entity_poly.pdbx_strand_id
1 'polypeptide(L)'
;MKIEWNDGWQEQIERQVAEEFIRRRQPEIDALFRRHKGKPVEEVKPILRRETSRWEGDVPDAELTRMATAISQGERVVLRHTA
;
A
#
# COMPACT_ATOMS: atom_id res chain seq x y z
N MET A 1 -20.23 -29.32 -20.10
CA MET A 1 -18.90 -28.67 -20.07
C MET A 1 -18.52 -28.55 -18.61
N LYS A 2 -17.50 -29.29 -18.15
CA LYS A 2 -17.05 -29.27 -16.74
C LYS A 2 -15.74 -28.48 -16.75
N ILE A 3 -15.75 -27.28 -16.17
CA ILE A 3 -14.52 -26.49 -16.07
C ILE A 3 -13.76 -27.07 -14.88
N GLU A 4 -12.67 -27.77 -15.16
CA GLU A 4 -11.72 -28.22 -14.15
C GLU A 4 -10.74 -27.07 -13.88
N TRP A 5 -10.90 -26.44 -12.73
CA TRP A 5 -10.01 -25.38 -12.27
C TRP A 5 -8.80 -26.04 -11.60
N ASN A 6 -7.60 -25.84 -12.16
CA ASN A 6 -6.32 -26.24 -11.54
C ASN A 6 -6.20 -25.61 -10.15
N ASP A 7 -5.95 -26.39 -9.09
CA ASP A 7 -5.87 -25.96 -7.68
C ASP A 7 -5.10 -24.64 -7.41
N GLY A 8 -4.13 -24.25 -8.24
CA GLY A 8 -3.37 -23.00 -8.12
C GLY A 8 -3.98 -21.76 -8.80
N TRP A 9 -5.18 -21.86 -9.38
CA TRP A 9 -5.83 -20.75 -10.09
C TRP A 9 -6.19 -19.57 -9.17
N GLN A 10 -6.57 -19.86 -7.92
CA GLN A 10 -6.91 -18.84 -6.93
C GLN A 10 -5.69 -18.00 -6.55
N GLU A 11 -4.58 -18.66 -6.24
CA GLU A 11 -3.30 -18.01 -5.91
C GLU A 11 -2.81 -17.13 -7.06
N GLN A 12 -2.97 -17.58 -8.32
CA GLN A 12 -2.63 -16.76 -9.49
C GLN A 12 -3.49 -15.49 -9.59
N ILE A 13 -4.79 -15.57 -9.30
CA ILE A 13 -5.67 -14.40 -9.31
C ILE A 13 -5.33 -13.46 -8.16
N GLU A 14 -5.15 -13.98 -6.95
CA GLU A 14 -4.79 -13.18 -5.77
C GLU A 14 -3.50 -12.40 -6.01
N ARG A 15 -2.48 -13.08 -6.54
CA ARG A 15 -1.22 -12.46 -6.91
C ARG A 15 -1.40 -11.36 -7.96
N GLN A 16 -2.18 -11.61 -9.02
CA GLN A 16 -2.41 -10.60 -10.07
C GLN A 16 -3.14 -9.37 -9.52
N VAL A 17 -4.16 -9.57 -8.68
CA VAL A 17 -4.90 -8.49 -8.02
C VAL A 17 -3.97 -7.67 -7.12
N ALA A 18 -3.11 -8.32 -6.34
CA ALA A 18 -2.16 -7.64 -5.48
C ALA A 18 -1.09 -6.88 -6.28
N GLU A 19 -0.53 -7.47 -7.32
CA GLU A 19 0.43 -6.81 -8.22
C GLU A 19 -0.19 -5.58 -8.88
N GLU A 20 -1.44 -5.68 -9.34
CA GLU A 20 -2.15 -4.54 -9.92
C GLU A 20 -2.41 -3.43 -8.89
N PHE A 21 -2.85 -3.80 -7.69
CA PHE A 21 -3.03 -2.86 -6.58
C PHE A 21 -1.72 -2.11 -6.28
N ILE A 22 -0.62 -2.82 -6.11
CA ILE A 22 0.70 -2.23 -5.84
C ILE A 22 1.12 -1.31 -6.97
N ARG A 23 0.98 -1.75 -8.23
CA ARG A 23 1.33 -0.95 -9.41
C ARG A 23 0.55 0.36 -9.47
N ARG A 24 -0.74 0.35 -9.10
CA ARG A 24 -1.59 1.54 -9.08
C ARG A 24 -1.27 2.48 -7.90
N ARG A 25 -0.97 1.95 -6.72
CA ARG A 25 -0.83 2.74 -5.48
C ARG A 25 0.60 3.16 -5.14
N GLN A 26 1.62 2.42 -5.59
CA GLN A 26 3.03 2.78 -5.33
C GLN A 26 3.39 4.21 -5.78
N PRO A 27 2.95 4.70 -6.96
CA PRO A 27 3.24 6.09 -7.37
C PRO A 27 2.63 7.15 -6.45
N GLU A 28 1.45 6.89 -5.87
CA GLU A 28 0.78 7.78 -4.90
C GLU A 28 1.62 7.89 -3.62
N ILE A 29 2.08 6.74 -3.11
CA ILE A 29 2.96 6.68 -1.93
C ILE A 29 4.31 7.34 -2.20
N ASP A 30 4.90 7.11 -3.38
CA ASP A 30 6.16 7.77 -3.77
C ASP A 30 5.99 9.30 -3.86
N ALA A 31 4.83 9.78 -4.30
CA ALA A 31 4.54 11.22 -4.32
C ALA A 31 4.41 11.80 -2.91
N LEU A 32 3.76 11.09 -1.99
CA LEU A 32 3.69 11.49 -0.58
C LEU A 32 5.07 11.51 0.07
N PHE A 33 5.88 10.48 -0.15
CA PHE A 33 7.26 10.42 0.32
C PHE A 33 8.06 11.66 -0.14
N ARG A 34 8.02 11.98 -1.44
CA ARG A 34 8.74 13.16 -1.96
C ARG A 34 8.32 14.47 -1.31
N ARG A 35 7.03 14.63 -0.99
CA ARG A 35 6.45 15.88 -0.44
C ARG A 35 6.62 16.00 1.07
N HIS A 36 6.66 14.88 1.78
CA HIS A 36 6.54 14.86 3.25
C HIS A 36 7.73 14.24 3.98
N LYS A 37 8.77 13.79 3.26
CA LYS A 37 9.99 13.30 3.90
C LYS A 37 10.59 14.34 4.87
N GLY A 38 11.01 13.90 6.05
CA GLY A 38 11.58 14.77 7.07
C GLY A 38 10.57 15.57 7.90
N LYS A 39 9.26 15.44 7.63
CA LYS A 39 8.21 16.09 8.43
C LYS A 39 7.80 15.25 9.65
N PRO A 40 7.24 15.85 10.71
CA PRO A 40 6.78 15.12 11.90
C PRO A 40 5.70 14.06 11.59
N VAL A 41 5.73 12.93 12.30
CA VAL A 41 4.78 11.83 12.13
C VAL A 41 3.34 12.29 12.29
N GLU A 42 3.09 13.21 13.22
CA GLU A 42 1.78 13.80 13.50
C GLU A 42 1.21 14.60 12.32
N GLU A 43 2.08 15.15 11.46
CA GLU A 43 1.68 15.83 10.22
C GLU A 43 1.49 14.84 9.07
N VAL A 44 2.35 13.81 8.97
CA VAL A 44 2.32 12.84 7.86
C VAL A 44 1.16 11.85 7.99
N LYS A 45 0.91 11.32 9.19
CA LYS A 45 -0.11 10.29 9.45
C LYS A 45 -1.53 10.68 9.02
N PRO A 46 -2.07 11.88 9.33
CA PRO A 46 -3.41 12.27 8.87
C PRO A 46 -3.49 12.43 7.34
N ILE A 47 -2.39 12.81 6.69
CA ILE A 47 -2.31 12.90 5.23
C ILE A 47 -2.37 11.50 4.62
N LEU A 48 -1.58 10.56 5.14
CA LEU A 48 -1.64 9.15 4.72
C LEU A 48 -3.06 8.60 4.88
N ARG A 49 -3.68 8.79 6.05
CA ARG A 49 -5.06 8.35 6.30
C ARG A 49 -6.04 8.88 5.26
N ARG A 50 -5.91 10.14 4.86
CA ARG A 50 -6.78 10.77 3.86
C ARG A 50 -6.54 10.22 2.44
N GLU A 51 -5.29 9.93 2.08
CA GLU A 51 -5.00 9.37 0.76
C GLU A 51 -5.39 7.90 0.67
N THR A 52 -5.10 7.11 1.71
CA THR A 52 -5.42 5.68 1.73
C THR A 52 -6.91 5.41 1.88
N SER A 53 -7.73 6.35 2.37
CA SER A 53 -9.19 6.17 2.42
C SER A 53 -9.86 6.08 1.04
N ARG A 54 -9.12 6.42 -0.02
CA ARG A 54 -9.55 6.27 -1.43
C ARG A 54 -9.16 4.92 -2.03
N TRP A 55 -8.53 4.05 -1.25
CA TRP A 55 -8.09 2.74 -1.69
C TRP A 55 -9.20 1.72 -1.54
N GLU A 56 -9.11 0.65 -2.34
CA GLU A 56 -9.99 -0.51 -2.20
C GLU A 56 -9.47 -1.34 -1.02
N GLY A 57 -9.83 -0.93 0.19
CA GLY A 57 -9.39 -1.54 1.45
C GLY A 57 -9.13 -0.53 2.55
N ASP A 58 -9.17 -0.98 3.80
CA ASP A 58 -8.80 -0.15 4.95
C ASP A 58 -7.35 -0.41 5.34
N VAL A 59 -6.61 0.67 5.63
CA VAL A 59 -5.23 0.57 6.12
C VAL A 59 -5.26 0.75 7.63
N PRO A 60 -4.91 -0.28 8.42
CA PRO A 60 -4.96 -0.19 9.88
C PRO A 60 -4.12 0.96 10.43
N ASP A 61 -4.55 1.57 11.52
CA ASP A 61 -3.87 2.74 12.11
C ASP A 61 -2.40 2.46 12.50
N ALA A 62 -2.10 1.23 12.91
CA ALA A 62 -0.74 0.79 13.19
C ALA A 62 0.15 0.85 11.93
N GLU A 63 -0.39 0.48 10.77
CA GLU A 63 0.33 0.51 9.51
C GLU A 63 0.48 1.93 8.98
N LEU A 64 -0.56 2.77 9.12
CA LEU A 64 -0.47 4.22 8.86
C LEU A 64 0.63 4.88 9.70
N THR A 65 0.76 4.47 10.97
CA THR A 65 1.81 4.96 11.86
C THR A 65 3.19 4.54 11.36
N ARG A 66 3.38 3.27 10.98
CA ARG A 66 4.66 2.78 10.43
C ARG A 66 5.05 3.51 9.16
N MET A 67 4.11 3.67 8.22
CA MET A 67 4.34 4.42 6.98
C MET A 67 4.71 5.89 7.26
N ALA A 68 4.00 6.54 8.20
CA ALA A 68 4.29 7.91 8.59
C ALA A 68 5.68 8.06 9.21
N THR A 69 6.07 7.15 10.09
CA THR A 69 7.40 7.08 10.69
C THR A 69 8.49 6.92 9.63
N ALA A 70 8.33 5.97 8.70
CA ALA A 70 9.29 5.74 7.62
C ALA A 70 9.47 6.99 6.76
N ILE A 71 8.37 7.61 6.31
CA ILE A 71 8.41 8.86 5.54
C ILE A 71 9.10 9.97 6.36
N SER A 72 8.74 10.14 7.63
CA SER A 72 9.35 11.12 8.54
C SER A 72 10.88 10.95 8.62
N GLN A 73 11.35 9.69 8.72
CA GLN A 73 12.76 9.34 8.77
C GLN A 73 13.47 9.45 7.41
N GLY A 74 12.75 9.76 6.33
CA GLY A 74 13.30 9.82 4.98
C GLY A 74 13.49 8.45 4.33
N GLU A 75 12.85 7.42 4.88
CA GLU A 75 12.82 6.06 4.35
C GLU A 75 11.66 5.88 3.37
N ARG A 76 11.95 5.32 2.19
CA ARG A 76 10.94 5.10 1.16
C ARG A 76 10.05 3.92 1.52
N VAL A 77 8.73 4.14 1.52
CA VAL A 77 7.73 3.09 1.68
C VAL A 77 7.50 2.36 0.36
N VAL A 78 7.65 1.04 0.36
CA VAL A 78 7.43 0.17 -0.80
C VAL A 78 6.35 -0.85 -0.48
N LEU A 79 5.23 -0.79 -1.20
CA LEU A 79 4.15 -1.77 -1.11
C LEU A 79 4.60 -3.08 -1.73
N ARG A 80 4.35 -4.18 -1.02
CA ARG A 80 4.70 -5.53 -1.47
C ARG A 80 3.57 -6.49 -1.13
N HIS A 81 3.34 -7.45 -2.02
CA HIS A 81 2.51 -8.61 -1.71
C HIS A 81 3.40 -9.59 -0.96
N THR A 82 3.15 -9.76 0.33
CA THR A 82 3.69 -10.90 1.09
C THR A 82 2.69 -12.03 0.94
N ALA A 83 3.02 -12.96 0.03
CA ALA A 83 2.33 -14.25 -0.07
C ALA A 83 2.59 -15.07 1.20
#